data_AF-A0AAW3BUS8-F1
#
_entry.id   AF-A0AAW3BUS8-F1
#
_cell.length_a   1.000
_cell.length_b   1.000
_cell.length_c   1.000
_cell.angle_alpha   90.00
_cell.angle_beta   90.00
_cell.angle_gamma   90.00
#
_symmetry.space_group_name_H-M   'P 1'
#
loop_
_entity.id
_entity.type
_entity.pdbx_description
1 polymer ?
#
loop_
_entity_poly.entity_id
_entity_poly.type
_entity_poly.pdbx_seq_one_letter_code
_entity_poly.pdbx_strand_id
1 'polypeptide(L)'
;LCDLLWADPEDDVQGFLESDRGVSYLFGEDIVNDFLDMVDMDLIVRAHQVMERGYGFFASRQLVTVFSAPNYCGEFDNDAAVMNIDDKLQCSFLIIPASR
;
A
#
# COMPACT_ATOMS: atom_id res chain seq x y z
N LEU A 1 15.58 2.68 -9.53
CA LEU A 1 14.95 3.61 -8.56
C LEU A 1 13.50 3.95 -8.94
N CYS A 2 13.17 4.04 -10.24
CA CYS A 2 11.81 4.31 -10.72
C CYS A 2 10.76 3.40 -10.07
N ASP A 3 10.92 2.08 -10.18
CA ASP A 3 9.85 1.14 -9.80
C ASP A 3 9.61 1.09 -8.29
N LEU A 4 10.65 1.27 -7.47
CA LEU A 4 10.51 1.38 -6.02
C LEU A 4 9.65 2.58 -5.58
N LEU A 5 9.53 3.60 -6.42
CA LEU A 5 8.79 4.83 -6.11
C LEU A 5 7.42 4.91 -6.80
N TRP A 6 7.20 4.15 -7.87
CA TRP A 6 6.06 4.32 -8.77
C TRP A 6 5.25 3.05 -9.05
N ALA A 7 5.76 1.86 -8.73
CA ALA A 7 5.00 0.64 -8.96
C ALA A 7 3.82 0.54 -7.96
N ASP A 8 2.70 -0.02 -8.41
CA ASP A 8 1.47 -0.16 -7.63
C ASP A 8 0.95 -1.61 -7.60
N PRO A 9 0.46 -2.11 -6.45
CA PRO A 9 -0.33 -3.35 -6.44
C PRO A 9 -1.69 -3.11 -7.11
N GLU A 10 -2.18 -4.10 -7.83
CA GLU A 10 -3.49 -4.05 -8.49
C GLU A 10 -4.19 -5.41 -8.41
N ASP A 11 -5.49 -5.37 -8.13
CA ASP A 11 -6.33 -6.57 -8.14
C ASP A 11 -6.47 -7.09 -9.59
N ASP A 12 -6.66 -8.39 -9.76
CA ASP A 12 -6.82 -9.04 -11.07
C ASP A 12 -5.59 -8.96 -12.03
N VAL A 13 -4.44 -8.51 -11.55
CA VAL A 13 -3.15 -8.62 -12.27
C VAL A 13 -2.42 -9.90 -11.85
N GLN A 14 -1.91 -10.65 -12.83
CA GLN A 14 -0.95 -11.73 -12.61
C GLN A 14 0.41 -11.32 -13.19
N GLY A 15 1.46 -11.38 -12.37
CA GLY A 15 2.79 -10.91 -12.75
C GLY A 15 2.89 -9.39 -12.75
N PHE A 16 3.44 -8.81 -13.82
CA PHE A 16 3.59 -7.36 -14.00
C PHE A 16 2.80 -6.88 -15.22
N LEU A 17 2.18 -5.71 -15.11
CA LEU A 17 1.47 -5.02 -16.21
C LEU A 17 1.96 -3.56 -16.30
N GLU A 18 1.94 -2.93 -17.47
CA GLU A 18 2.28 -1.51 -17.59
C GLU A 18 1.28 -0.64 -16.80
N SER A 19 1.78 0.38 -16.09
CA SER A 19 0.92 1.26 -15.29
C SER A 19 0.21 2.31 -16.15
N ASP A 20 -1.09 2.50 -15.88
CA ASP A 20 -1.89 3.59 -16.45
C ASP A 20 -1.41 4.99 -16.01
N ARG A 21 -0.50 5.07 -15.02
CA ARG A 21 0.19 6.32 -14.66
C ARG A 21 1.23 6.75 -15.70
N GLY A 22 1.53 5.90 -16.68
CA GLY A 22 2.55 6.14 -17.70
C GLY A 22 3.99 6.02 -17.19
N VAL A 23 4.18 5.45 -16.00
CA VAL A 23 5.49 5.21 -15.38
C VAL A 23 5.44 3.93 -14.56
N SER A 24 6.49 3.10 -14.67
CA SER A 24 6.60 1.82 -13.96
C SER A 24 5.48 0.82 -14.29
N TYR A 25 5.21 -0.12 -13.38
CA TYR A 25 4.36 -1.29 -13.55
C TYR A 25 3.34 -1.43 -12.42
N LEU A 26 2.21 -2.05 -12.74
CA LEU A 26 1.34 -2.70 -11.77
C LEU A 26 1.87 -4.10 -11.47
N PHE A 27 1.63 -4.62 -10.28
CA PHE A 27 2.03 -5.99 -9.90
C PHE A 27 0.94 -6.72 -9.11
N GLY A 28 0.86 -8.03 -9.34
CA GLY A 28 -0.12 -8.93 -8.73
C GLY A 28 0.26 -9.49 -7.36
N GLU A 29 -0.67 -10.23 -6.75
CA GLU A 29 -0.46 -10.96 -5.49
C GLU A 29 0.65 -12.01 -5.62
N ASP A 30 0.78 -12.65 -6.79
CA ASP A 30 1.83 -13.64 -7.06
C ASP A 30 3.23 -13.04 -6.91
N ILE A 31 3.42 -11.80 -7.40
CA ILE A 31 4.69 -11.08 -7.26
C ILE A 31 5.00 -10.72 -5.80
N VAL A 32 3.98 -10.35 -5.02
CA VAL A 32 4.16 -10.06 -3.58
C VAL A 32 4.62 -11.31 -2.84
N ASN A 33 3.97 -12.44 -3.10
CA ASN A 33 4.26 -13.71 -2.44
C ASN A 33 5.67 -14.19 -2.78
N ASP A 34 6.02 -14.25 -4.07
CA ASP A 34 7.34 -14.68 -4.53
C ASP A 34 8.45 -13.78 -3.99
N PHE A 35 8.22 -12.46 -3.92
CA PHE A 35 9.19 -11.52 -3.40
C PHE A 35 9.45 -11.74 -1.90
N LEU A 36 8.39 -11.84 -1.10
CA LEU A 36 8.50 -12.04 0.35
C LEU A 36 9.16 -13.36 0.71
N ASP A 37 8.81 -14.44 0.00
CA ASP A 37 9.46 -15.75 0.14
C ASP A 37 10.95 -15.67 -0.21
N MET A 38 11.31 -14.94 -1.27
CA MET A 38 12.70 -14.76 -1.70
C MET A 38 13.54 -14.00 -0.66
N VAL A 39 12.96 -13.01 0.03
CA VAL A 39 13.69 -12.16 0.98
C VAL A 39 13.52 -12.58 2.45
N ASP A 40 12.76 -13.65 2.72
CA ASP A 40 12.45 -14.14 4.07
C ASP A 40 11.82 -13.03 4.95
N MET A 41 10.74 -12.42 4.45
CA MET A 41 9.98 -11.37 5.14
C MET A 41 8.47 -11.63 5.13
N ASP A 42 7.74 -11.03 6.06
CA ASP A 42 6.29 -11.24 6.21
C ASP A 42 5.41 -10.17 5.55
N LEU A 43 5.92 -8.94 5.38
CA LEU A 43 5.09 -7.78 5.06
C LEU A 43 5.82 -6.71 4.27
N ILE A 44 5.22 -6.28 3.16
CA ILE A 44 5.57 -5.06 2.43
C ILE A 44 4.75 -3.90 3.01
N VAL A 45 5.42 -2.83 3.45
CA VAL A 45 4.78 -1.58 3.87
C VAL A 45 5.10 -0.47 2.87
N ARG A 46 4.08 0.13 2.26
CA ARG A 46 4.25 1.16 1.22
C ARG A 46 3.18 2.27 1.30
N ALA A 47 3.24 3.26 0.39
CA ALA A 47 2.33 4.42 0.37
C ALA A 47 1.77 4.67 -1.05
N HIS A 48 1.92 5.89 -1.58
CA HIS A 48 1.63 6.29 -2.97
C HIS A 48 0.16 6.32 -3.42
N GLN A 49 -0.65 5.31 -3.11
CA GLN A 49 -2.08 5.28 -3.43
C GLN A 49 -2.91 5.85 -2.27
N VAL A 50 -3.90 6.70 -2.59
CA VAL A 50 -4.87 7.21 -1.61
C VAL A 50 -5.75 6.04 -1.15
N MET A 51 -5.93 5.89 0.16
CA MET A 51 -6.75 4.84 0.76
C MET A 51 -7.90 5.47 1.55
N GLU A 52 -9.14 5.00 1.35
CA GLU A 52 -10.34 5.59 1.96
C GLU A 52 -10.23 5.73 3.48
N ARG A 53 -9.72 4.70 4.16
CA ARG A 53 -9.53 4.67 5.63
C ARG A 53 -8.09 5.04 6.04
N GLY A 54 -7.30 5.59 5.13
CA GLY A 54 -5.89 5.89 5.33
C GLY A 54 -4.97 4.66 5.26
N TYR A 55 -5.50 3.44 5.15
CA TYR A 55 -4.72 2.25 4.86
C TYR A 55 -5.53 1.21 4.10
N GLY A 56 -4.86 0.29 3.41
CA GLY A 56 -5.45 -0.83 2.70
C GLY A 56 -4.51 -2.03 2.67
N PHE A 57 -5.04 -3.23 2.88
CA PHE A 57 -4.29 -4.48 2.75
C PHE A 57 -4.48 -5.08 1.36
N PHE A 58 -3.45 -5.74 0.86
CA PHE A 58 -3.41 -6.49 -0.39
C PHE A 58 -2.71 -7.83 -0.16
N ALA A 59 -2.83 -8.78 -1.11
CA ALA A 59 -2.14 -10.08 -1.12
C ALA A 59 -2.26 -10.81 0.22
N SER A 60 -3.48 -11.14 0.64
CA SER A 60 -3.73 -11.86 1.90
C SER A 60 -3.11 -11.19 3.15
N ARG A 61 -3.02 -9.84 3.15
CA ARG A 61 -2.41 -8.97 4.18
C ARG A 61 -0.88 -8.99 4.22
N GLN A 62 -0.22 -9.51 3.18
CA GLN A 62 1.24 -9.49 3.01
C GLN A 62 1.76 -8.18 2.41
N LEU A 63 0.87 -7.31 1.93
CA LEU A 63 1.19 -5.92 1.61
C LEU A 63 0.19 -4.97 2.26
N VAL A 64 0.70 -3.85 2.79
CA VAL A 64 -0.13 -2.75 3.28
C VAL A 64 0.29 -1.43 2.64
N THR A 65 -0.70 -0.71 2.12
CA THR A 65 -0.56 0.69 1.73
C THR A 65 -1.03 1.58 2.89
N VAL A 66 -0.22 2.56 3.27
CA VAL A 66 -0.52 3.56 4.30
C VAL A 66 -0.50 4.95 3.67
N PHE A 67 -1.54 5.74 3.95
CA PHE A 67 -1.71 7.09 3.46
C PHE A 67 -2.08 8.03 4.62
N SER A 68 -1.30 9.10 4.81
CA SER A 68 -1.36 9.93 6.02
C SER A 68 -1.82 11.38 5.79
N ALA A 69 -2.33 11.69 4.60
CA ALA A 69 -2.94 12.99 4.29
C ALA A 69 -4.47 12.85 4.24
N PRO A 70 -5.22 13.30 5.26
CA PRO A 70 -6.67 13.28 5.22
C PRO A 70 -7.18 14.35 4.26
N ASN A 71 -8.38 14.16 3.71
CA ASN A 71 -8.98 15.07 2.72
C ASN A 71 -8.03 15.37 1.54
N TYR A 72 -7.43 14.34 0.95
CA TYR A 72 -6.35 14.55 -0.03
C TYR A 72 -6.79 15.49 -1.16
N CYS A 73 -5.97 16.51 -1.45
CA CYS A 73 -6.25 17.59 -2.40
C CYS A 73 -7.57 18.37 -2.20
N GLY A 74 -8.32 18.14 -1.11
CA GLY A 74 -9.69 18.64 -0.96
C GLY A 74 -10.70 18.01 -1.92
N GLU A 75 -10.31 16.94 -2.61
CA GLU A 75 -11.14 16.23 -3.61
C GLU A 75 -11.57 14.85 -3.13
N PHE A 76 -10.82 14.27 -2.19
CA PHE A 76 -11.10 12.98 -1.57
C PHE A 76 -11.59 13.21 -0.14
N ASP A 77 -12.52 12.38 0.33
CA ASP A 77 -13.00 12.36 1.72
C ASP A 77 -12.25 11.31 2.56
N ASN A 78 -11.00 10.97 2.18
CA ASN A 78 -10.25 9.91 2.82
C ASN A 78 -9.76 10.30 4.22
N ASP A 79 -9.75 9.33 5.12
CA ASP A 79 -9.05 9.42 6.39
C ASP A 79 -7.53 9.30 6.17
N ALA A 80 -6.75 9.65 7.19
CA ALA A 80 -5.33 9.34 7.27
C ALA A 80 -5.08 8.20 8.27
N ALA A 81 -4.01 7.44 8.05
CA ALA A 81 -3.55 6.44 9.00
C ALA A 81 -2.06 6.58 9.33
N VAL A 82 -1.71 6.14 10.53
CA VAL A 82 -0.33 5.86 10.97
C VAL A 82 -0.28 4.40 11.42
N MET A 83 0.62 3.63 10.83
CA MET A 83 0.88 2.25 11.21
C MET A 83 1.91 2.23 12.35
N ASN A 84 1.53 1.64 13.48
CA ASN A 84 2.41 1.40 14.61
C ASN A 84 2.82 -0.08 14.63
N ILE A 85 4.13 -0.33 14.74
CA ILE A 85 4.71 -1.67 14.83
C ILE A 85 5.45 -1.74 16.17
N ASP A 86 5.02 -2.63 17.06
CA ASP A 86 5.63 -2.79 18.38
C ASP A 86 6.85 -3.74 18.36
N ASP A 87 7.44 -3.96 19.54
CA ASP A 87 8.61 -4.83 19.73
C ASP A 87 8.34 -6.32 19.45
N LYS A 88 7.06 -6.72 19.35
CA LYS A 88 6.59 -8.05 18.96
C LYS A 88 6.13 -8.09 17.51
N LEU A 89 6.41 -7.05 16.73
CA LEU A 89 5.99 -6.87 15.34
C LEU A 89 4.46 -6.85 15.17
N GLN A 90 3.70 -6.57 16.23
CA GLN A 90 2.26 -6.41 16.11
C GLN A 90 1.95 -5.07 15.44
N CYS A 91 1.19 -5.16 14.35
CA CYS A 91 0.80 -4.01 13.54
C CYS A 91 -0.58 -3.50 13.99
N SER A 92 -0.66 -2.22 14.34
CA SER A 92 -1.90 -1.51 14.66
C SER A 92 -1.99 -0.19 13.90
N PHE A 93 -3.19 0.36 13.74
CA PHE A 93 -3.40 1.60 12.99
C PHE A 93 -4.07 2.65 13.86
N LEU A 94 -3.46 3.83 13.92
CA LEU A 94 -4.11 5.05 14.40
C LEU A 94 -4.77 5.75 13.20
N ILE A 95 -6.07 5.98 13.28
CA ILE A 95 -6.84 6.65 12.22
C ILE A 95 -7.09 8.10 12.61
N ILE A 96 -6.83 9.02 11.68
CA ILE A 96 -7.11 10.44 11.78
C ILE A 96 -8.25 10.73 10.79
N PRO A 97 -9.48 10.91 11.27
CA PRO A 97 -10.62 11.14 10.39
C PRO A 97 -10.47 12.40 9.55
N ALA A 98 -10.98 12.37 8.32
CA ALA A 98 -11.24 13.56 7.55
C ALA A 98 -12.07 14.58 8.36
N SER A 99 -11.50 15.77 8.61
CA SER A 99 -12.22 16.88 9.23
C SER A 99 -12.93 17.69 8.14
N ARG A 100 -14.26 17.78 8.24
CA ARG A 100 -15.07 18.67 7.39
C ARG A 100 -14.93 20.14 7.81
#